data_AF-A0A2E0S781-F1
#
_entry.id   AF-A0A2E0S781-F1
#
_cell.length_a   1.000
_cell.length_b   1.000
_cell.length_c   1.000
_cell.angle_alpha   90.00
_cell.angle_beta   90.00
_cell.angle_gamma   90.00
#
_symmetry.space_group_name_H-M   'P 1'
#
loop_
_entity.id
_entity.type
_entity.pdbx_description
1 polymer ?
#
loop_
_entity_poly.entity_id
_entity_poly.type
_entity_poly.pdbx_seq_one_letter_code
_entity_poly.pdbx_strand_id
1 'polypeptide(L)'
;MKKFAVLLAISAVTFIGSAEKAHAIPAFAKAFTERYVNTSKDADFVAAAKEKKCNLCHFGTSKKNKNDFGKAFAKHFKKTNYSSTRVREEATAVKKEFDDGLKKVLAEKNPEGKTYQSLIEAGKLPGTVEE
;
A
#
# COMPACT_ATOMS: atom_id res chain seq x y z
N MET A 1 62.92 21.59 -15.66
CA MET A 1 62.52 22.30 -14.43
C MET A 1 61.08 21.97 -14.12
N LYS A 2 60.83 21.49 -12.89
CA LYS A 2 59.60 20.90 -12.36
C LYS A 2 58.67 22.00 -11.85
N LYS A 3 57.44 22.15 -12.37
CA LYS A 3 56.33 22.93 -11.76
C LYS A 3 54.99 22.29 -12.17
N PHE A 4 54.39 21.45 -11.32
CA PHE A 4 53.17 21.73 -10.52
C PHE A 4 52.03 22.36 -11.35
N ALA A 5 51.05 21.56 -11.79
CA ALA A 5 49.80 21.22 -11.10
C ALA A 5 48.72 22.30 -11.25
N VAL A 6 47.68 22.05 -12.06
CA VAL A 6 46.32 22.57 -11.87
C VAL A 6 45.32 21.52 -12.37
N LEU A 7 44.61 20.92 -11.43
CA LEU A 7 43.36 20.17 -11.61
C LEU A 7 42.27 21.14 -12.09
N LEU A 8 41.53 20.80 -13.15
CA LEU A 8 40.21 21.37 -13.39
C LEU A 8 39.17 20.26 -13.29
N ALA A 9 38.39 20.33 -12.22
CA ALA A 9 37.40 19.37 -11.82
C ALA A 9 36.22 19.32 -12.81
N ILE A 10 35.83 18.11 -13.18
CA ILE A 10 34.58 17.78 -13.84
C ILE A 10 33.47 17.94 -12.80
N SER A 11 32.72 19.03 -12.85
CA SER A 11 31.46 19.18 -12.10
C SER A 11 30.28 18.92 -13.03
N ALA A 12 30.09 17.65 -13.39
CA ALA A 12 28.81 17.16 -13.89
C ALA A 12 27.83 17.15 -12.71
N VAL A 13 27.11 18.25 -12.50
CA VAL A 13 25.98 18.29 -11.58
C VAL A 13 24.83 17.53 -12.25
N THR A 14 24.86 16.20 -12.14
CA THR A 14 23.67 15.38 -12.37
C THR A 14 22.70 15.67 -11.24
N PHE A 15 21.78 16.60 -11.48
CA PHE A 15 20.60 16.79 -10.66
C PHE A 15 19.71 15.55 -10.85
N ILE A 16 20.00 14.48 -10.11
CA ILE A 16 19.12 13.32 -10.04
C ILE A 16 17.89 13.81 -9.28
N GLY A 17 16.86 14.17 -10.05
CA GLY A 17 15.54 14.45 -9.52
C GLY A 17 15.08 13.26 -8.69
N SER A 18 14.99 13.45 -7.38
CA SER A 18 14.22 12.59 -6.50
C SER A 18 12.75 12.76 -6.88
N ALA A 19 12.34 12.13 -7.97
CA ALA A 19 10.94 11.84 -8.20
C ALA A 19 10.48 11.09 -6.96
N GLU A 20 9.73 11.76 -6.08
CA GLU A 20 8.99 11.12 -5.01
C GLU A 20 8.09 10.10 -5.69
N LYS A 21 8.60 8.88 -5.84
CA LYS A 21 7.80 7.75 -6.26
C LYS A 21 6.68 7.71 -5.23
N ALA A 22 5.46 7.97 -5.68
CA ALA A 22 4.26 7.73 -4.91
C ALA A 22 4.21 6.22 -4.65
N HIS A 23 4.97 5.80 -3.64
CA HIS A 23 4.98 4.44 -3.15
C HIS A 23 3.60 4.26 -2.52
N ALA A 24 2.74 3.51 -3.23
CA ALA A 24 1.71 2.74 -2.56
C ALA A 24 2.44 2.02 -1.44
N ILE A 25 2.03 2.21 -0.18
CA ILE A 25 2.76 1.70 0.97
C ILE A 25 2.76 0.17 0.82
N PRO A 26 3.88 -0.45 0.38
CA PRO A 26 3.89 -1.88 0.06
C PRO A 26 3.60 -2.71 1.31
N ALA A 27 3.88 -2.11 2.48
CA ALA A 27 3.52 -2.64 3.78
C ALA A 27 2.01 -2.91 3.92
N PHE A 28 1.12 -2.19 3.23
CA PHE A 28 -0.32 -2.39 3.34
C PHE A 28 -0.79 -3.65 2.61
N ALA A 29 -0.36 -3.82 1.35
CA ALA A 29 -0.64 -5.04 0.60
C ALA A 29 0.01 -6.27 1.27
N LYS A 30 1.24 -6.11 1.77
CA LYS A 30 1.93 -7.14 2.55
C LYS A 30 1.16 -7.48 3.83
N ALA A 31 0.72 -6.48 4.57
CA ALA A 31 0.00 -6.68 5.82
C ALA A 31 -1.36 -7.37 5.61
N PHE A 32 -2.09 -7.00 4.55
CA PHE A 32 -3.30 -7.72 4.15
C PHE A 32 -3.00 -9.18 3.79
N THR A 33 -1.95 -9.40 2.99
CA THR A 33 -1.52 -10.74 2.59
C THR A 33 -1.20 -11.60 3.81
N GLU A 34 -0.42 -11.08 4.76
CA GLU A 34 -0.06 -11.79 5.99
C GLU A 34 -1.25 -12.16 6.86
N ARG A 35 -2.26 -11.29 6.93
CA ARG A 35 -3.41 -11.45 7.85
C ARG A 35 -4.52 -12.30 7.28
N TYR A 36 -4.74 -12.23 5.97
CA TYR A 36 -5.91 -12.84 5.32
C TYR A 36 -5.54 -13.84 4.24
N VAL A 37 -4.51 -13.57 3.44
CA VAL A 37 -4.18 -14.46 2.31
C VAL A 37 -3.35 -15.65 2.78
N ASN A 38 -2.34 -15.43 3.63
CA ASN A 38 -1.46 -16.51 4.08
C ASN A 38 -2.10 -17.40 5.16
N THR A 39 -3.19 -16.94 5.78
CA THR A 39 -3.90 -17.61 6.87
C THR A 39 -5.21 -18.25 6.42
N SER A 40 -5.73 -17.88 5.23
CA SER A 40 -6.98 -18.43 4.70
C SER A 40 -6.77 -19.87 4.21
N LYS A 41 -7.80 -20.70 4.45
CA LYS A 41 -7.92 -22.06 3.89
C LYS A 41 -8.72 -22.10 2.59
N ASP A 42 -9.33 -20.98 2.20
CA ASP A 42 -10.07 -20.84 0.95
C ASP A 42 -9.08 -20.60 -0.19
N ALA A 43 -8.83 -21.65 -0.99
CA ALA A 43 -7.86 -21.60 -2.09
C ALA A 43 -8.25 -20.60 -3.18
N ASP A 44 -9.55 -20.43 -3.44
CA ASP A 44 -10.06 -19.54 -4.48
C ASP A 44 -9.88 -18.08 -4.07
N PHE A 45 -10.20 -17.75 -2.81
CA PHE A 45 -9.89 -16.45 -2.23
C PHE A 45 -8.38 -16.15 -2.29
N VAL A 46 -7.56 -17.11 -1.90
CA VAL A 46 -6.10 -16.95 -1.90
C VAL A 46 -5.57 -16.69 -3.31
N ALA A 47 -6.06 -17.43 -4.31
CA ALA A 47 -5.68 -17.24 -5.71
C ALA A 47 -6.11 -15.85 -6.20
N ALA A 48 -7.39 -15.48 -6.00
CA ALA A 48 -7.93 -14.20 -6.41
C ALA A 48 -7.19 -13.02 -5.76
N ALA A 49 -6.91 -13.08 -4.45
CA ALA A 49 -6.21 -12.02 -3.74
C ALA A 49 -4.76 -11.85 -4.22
N LYS A 50 -4.05 -12.95 -4.48
CA LYS A 50 -2.68 -12.93 -5.02
C LYS A 50 -2.62 -12.37 -6.45
N GLU A 51 -3.64 -12.61 -7.26
CA GLU A 51 -3.74 -12.06 -8.61
C GLU A 51 -3.93 -10.54 -8.58
N LYS A 52 -4.81 -10.04 -7.70
CA LYS A 52 -5.16 -8.62 -7.68
C LYS A 52 -3.99 -7.70 -7.30
N LYS A 53 -3.13 -8.06 -6.36
CA LYS A 53 -1.98 -7.21 -5.93
C LYS A 53 -2.42 -5.76 -5.64
N CYS A 54 -1.96 -4.79 -6.43
CA CYS A 54 -2.37 -3.38 -6.30
C CYS A 54 -3.85 -3.16 -6.61
N ASN A 55 -4.46 -4.02 -7.43
CA ASN A 55 -5.87 -3.95 -7.80
C ASN A 55 -6.82 -4.41 -6.68
N LEU A 56 -6.28 -4.78 -5.51
CA LEU A 56 -7.09 -4.97 -4.31
C LEU A 56 -7.73 -3.65 -3.85
N CYS A 57 -7.03 -2.52 -4.03
CA CYS A 57 -7.50 -1.18 -3.66
C CYS A 57 -7.63 -0.22 -4.85
N HIS A 58 -7.05 -0.57 -6.00
CA HIS A 58 -6.97 0.27 -7.20
C HIS A 58 -7.64 -0.40 -8.40
N PHE A 59 -7.94 0.37 -9.44
CA PHE A 59 -8.45 -0.18 -10.70
C PHE A 59 -7.91 0.56 -11.92
N GLY A 60 -7.97 -0.10 -13.08
CA GLY A 60 -7.40 0.43 -14.32
C GLY A 60 -5.89 0.62 -14.24
N THR A 61 -5.37 1.62 -14.96
CA THR A 61 -3.92 1.86 -15.10
C THR A 61 -3.38 2.92 -14.13
N SER A 62 -4.25 3.61 -13.39
CA SER A 62 -3.88 4.72 -12.52
C SER A 62 -4.06 4.38 -11.03
N LYS A 63 -3.01 4.57 -10.23
CA LYS A 63 -3.09 4.42 -8.76
C LYS A 63 -3.99 5.46 -8.08
N LYS A 64 -4.41 6.50 -8.79
CA LYS A 64 -5.39 7.49 -8.30
C LYS A 64 -6.80 6.90 -8.31
N ASN A 65 -7.06 5.93 -9.18
CA ASN A 65 -8.33 5.24 -9.26
C ASN A 65 -8.40 4.24 -8.11
N LYS A 66 -9.35 4.45 -7.19
CA LYS A 66 -9.56 3.61 -6.01
C LYS A 66 -10.93 2.98 -6.09
N ASN A 67 -10.98 1.67 -5.91
CA ASN A 67 -12.24 0.95 -5.73
C ASN A 67 -12.87 1.34 -4.37
N ASP A 68 -14.08 0.88 -4.09
CA ASP A 68 -14.79 1.16 -2.83
C ASP A 68 -13.94 0.84 -1.57
N PHE A 69 -13.24 -0.29 -1.56
CA PHE A 69 -12.36 -0.69 -0.48
C PHE A 69 -11.15 0.24 -0.34
N GLY A 70 -10.53 0.64 -1.45
CA GLY A 70 -9.44 1.61 -1.47
C GLY A 70 -9.87 3.00 -1.03
N LYS A 71 -11.12 3.41 -1.33
CA LYS A 71 -11.73 4.64 -0.81
C LYS A 71 -11.90 4.54 0.72
N ALA A 72 -12.46 3.44 1.23
CA ALA A 72 -12.60 3.20 2.68
C ALA A 72 -11.23 3.21 3.38
N PHE A 73 -10.25 2.54 2.78
CA PHE A 73 -8.87 2.54 3.27
C PHE A 73 -8.31 3.95 3.40
N ALA A 74 -8.52 4.81 2.39
CA ALA A 74 -8.02 6.18 2.40
C ALA A 74 -8.68 7.08 3.46
N LYS A 75 -9.85 6.72 4.00
CA LYS A 75 -10.49 7.45 5.11
C LYS A 75 -9.72 7.27 6.42
N HIS A 76 -9.22 6.05 6.67
CA HIS A 76 -8.53 5.70 7.93
C HIS A 76 -7.02 5.85 7.84
N PHE A 77 -6.45 5.79 6.64
CA PHE A 77 -5.02 5.79 6.41
C PHE A 77 -4.56 7.04 5.66
N LYS A 78 -3.81 7.91 6.35
CA LYS A 78 -3.13 9.06 5.74
C LYS A 78 -1.67 8.73 5.48
N LYS A 79 -1.21 8.92 4.23
CA LYS A 79 0.18 8.63 3.82
C LYS A 79 1.22 9.32 4.72
N THR A 80 0.93 10.53 5.20
CA THR A 80 1.80 11.31 6.09
C THR A 80 2.14 10.59 7.39
N ASN A 81 1.27 9.69 7.86
CA ASN A 81 1.49 8.95 9.10
C ASN A 81 2.41 7.74 8.91
N TYR A 82 2.70 7.37 7.66
CA TYR A 82 3.44 6.15 7.29
C TYR A 82 4.62 6.51 6.37
N SER A 83 5.42 7.49 6.77
CA SER A 83 6.68 7.79 6.08
C SER A 83 7.63 6.58 6.14
N SER A 84 8.55 6.47 5.19
CA SER A 84 9.54 5.37 5.18
C SER A 84 10.38 5.34 6.46
N THR A 85 10.64 6.50 7.07
CA THR A 85 11.37 6.61 8.35
C THR A 85 10.55 6.01 9.48
N ARG A 86 9.28 6.43 9.67
CA ARG A 86 8.41 5.87 10.73
C ARG A 86 8.23 4.36 10.56
N VAL A 87 8.00 3.90 9.34
CA VAL A 87 7.83 2.46 9.05
C VAL A 87 9.07 1.66 9.45
N ARG A 88 10.27 2.24 9.34
CA ARG A 88 11.54 1.58 9.68
C ARG A 88 11.85 1.66 11.18
N GLU A 89 11.77 2.86 11.75
CA GLU A 89 12.24 3.15 13.11
C GLU A 89 11.17 2.88 14.18
N GLU A 90 9.89 3.01 13.82
CA GLU A 90 8.75 2.81 14.72
C GLU A 90 7.92 1.57 14.31
N ALA A 91 8.57 0.53 13.78
CA ALA A 91 7.91 -0.61 13.13
C ALA A 91 6.78 -1.25 13.99
N THR A 92 6.99 -1.40 15.30
CA THR A 92 5.99 -1.95 16.23
C THR A 92 4.77 -1.03 16.38
N ALA A 93 4.99 0.27 16.57
CA ALA A 93 3.92 1.25 16.71
C ALA A 93 3.13 1.37 15.39
N VAL A 94 3.83 1.48 14.27
CA VAL A 94 3.24 1.52 12.94
C VAL A 94 2.43 0.25 12.64
N LYS A 95 2.93 -0.93 13.02
CA LYS A 95 2.18 -2.18 12.87
C LYS A 95 0.88 -2.14 13.68
N LYS A 96 0.92 -1.65 14.91
CA LYS A 96 -0.27 -1.55 15.77
C LYS A 96 -1.28 -0.54 15.21
N GLU A 97 -0.83 0.66 14.85
CA GLU A 97 -1.66 1.68 14.19
C GLU A 97 -2.32 1.10 12.93
N PHE A 98 -1.56 0.32 12.17
CA PHE A 98 -2.06 -0.35 10.99
C PHE A 98 -3.14 -1.39 11.30
N ASP A 99 -2.91 -2.24 12.28
CA ASP A 99 -3.87 -3.27 12.71
C ASP A 99 -5.19 -2.64 13.19
N ASP A 100 -5.10 -1.56 13.96
CA ASP A 100 -6.26 -0.85 14.47
C ASP A 100 -7.02 -0.11 13.35
N GLY A 101 -6.30 0.52 12.41
CA GLY A 101 -6.90 1.14 11.24
C GLY A 101 -7.56 0.12 10.30
N LEU A 102 -6.94 -1.04 10.11
CA LEU A 102 -7.46 -2.08 9.23
C LEU A 102 -8.74 -2.69 9.79
N LYS A 103 -8.82 -2.91 11.11
CA LYS A 103 -10.07 -3.32 11.77
C LYS A 103 -11.21 -2.34 11.50
N LYS A 104 -10.95 -1.03 11.53
CA LYS A 104 -11.95 0.00 11.24
C LYS A 104 -12.41 -0.04 9.79
N VAL A 105 -11.47 -0.18 8.85
CA VAL A 105 -11.79 -0.35 7.43
C VAL A 105 -12.67 -1.59 7.25
N LEU A 106 -12.31 -2.72 7.87
CA LEU A 106 -13.03 -3.97 7.70
C LEU A 106 -14.45 -3.98 8.28
N ALA A 107 -14.68 -3.15 9.29
CA ALA A 107 -16.00 -2.91 9.86
C ALA A 107 -16.89 -1.98 9.00
N GLU A 108 -16.32 -1.21 8.06
CA GLU A 108 -17.12 -0.42 7.13
C GLU A 108 -17.90 -1.31 6.16
N LYS A 109 -19.05 -0.79 5.72
CA LYS A 109 -19.88 -1.41 4.70
C LYS A 109 -19.42 -1.01 3.30
N ASN A 110 -19.44 -1.97 2.39
CA ASN A 110 -19.36 -1.75 0.95
C ASN A 110 -20.69 -1.11 0.44
N PRO A 111 -20.75 -0.69 -0.83
CA PRO A 111 -21.98 -0.11 -1.43
C PRO A 111 -23.21 -1.03 -1.36
N GLU A 112 -23.00 -2.36 -1.34
CA GLU A 112 -24.06 -3.37 -1.18
C GLU A 112 -24.49 -3.60 0.29
N GLY A 113 -23.94 -2.83 1.24
CA GLY A 113 -24.32 -2.87 2.65
C GLY A 113 -23.67 -3.98 3.48
N LYS A 114 -22.78 -4.79 2.90
CA LYS A 114 -22.00 -5.83 3.59
C LYS A 114 -20.71 -5.28 4.15
N THR A 115 -20.27 -5.74 5.31
CA THR A 115 -18.95 -5.33 5.81
C THR A 115 -17.84 -5.94 4.97
N TYR A 116 -16.73 -5.23 4.80
CA TYR A 116 -15.58 -5.77 4.07
C TYR A 116 -15.02 -7.03 4.74
N GLN A 117 -15.10 -7.13 6.08
CA GLN A 117 -14.80 -8.36 6.82
C GLN A 117 -15.67 -9.53 6.35
N SER A 118 -17.00 -9.33 6.25
CA SER A 118 -17.92 -10.40 5.85
C SER A 118 -17.70 -10.89 4.42
N LEU A 119 -17.20 -10.02 3.53
CA LEU A 119 -16.81 -10.42 2.17
C LEU A 119 -15.62 -11.36 2.19
N ILE A 120 -14.57 -11.01 2.94
CA ILE A 120 -13.35 -11.82 3.06
C ILE A 120 -13.67 -13.18 3.70
N GLU A 121 -14.49 -13.20 4.75
CA GLU A 121 -14.94 -14.43 5.40
C GLU A 121 -15.78 -15.32 4.47
N ALA A 122 -16.49 -14.70 3.52
CA ALA A 122 -17.23 -15.40 2.47
C ALA A 122 -16.37 -15.77 1.25
N GLY A 123 -15.04 -15.68 1.34
CA GLY A 123 -14.11 -16.02 0.26
C GLY A 123 -14.05 -14.99 -0.86
N LYS A 124 -14.64 -13.80 -0.67
CA LYS A 124 -14.71 -12.74 -1.68
C LYS A 124 -13.64 -11.69 -1.45
N LEU A 125 -13.22 -11.05 -2.54
CA LEU A 125 -12.41 -9.85 -2.45
C LEU A 125 -13.22 -8.72 -1.82
N PRO A 126 -12.59 -7.87 -0.99
CA PRO A 126 -13.32 -6.82 -0.30
C PRO A 126 -13.72 -5.66 -1.24
N GLY A 127 -13.01 -5.45 -2.35
CA GLY A 127 -13.26 -4.31 -3.22
C GLY A 127 -14.02 -4.65 -4.50
N THR A 128 -14.96 -3.80 -4.88
CA THR A 128 -15.63 -3.75 -6.19
C THR A 128 -15.38 -2.40 -6.86
N VAL A 129 -15.25 -2.42 -8.19
CA VAL A 129 -15.28 -1.19 -8.97
C VAL A 129 -16.75 -0.86 -9.17
N GLU A 130 -17.20 0.25 -8.59
CA GLU A 130 -18.48 0.84 -9.00
C GLU A 130 -18.31 1.25 -10.47
N GLU A 131 -18.99 0.54 -11.36
CA GLU A 131 -19.14 0.92 -12.77
C GLU A 131 -20.10 2.12 -12.91
#